data_AF-A0A2N5X5N4-F1
#
_entry.id   AF-A0A2N5X5N4-F1
#
_cell.length_a   1.000
_cell.length_b   1.000
_cell.length_c   1.000
_cell.angle_alpha   90.00
_cell.angle_beta   90.00
_cell.angle_gamma   90.00
#
_symmetry.space_group_name_H-M   'P 1'
#
loop_
_entity.id
_entity.type
_entity.pdbx_description
1 polymer ?
#
loop_
_entity_poly.entity_id
_entity_poly.type
_entity_poly.pdbx_seq_one_letter_code
_entity_poly.pdbx_strand_id
1 'polypeptide(L)'
;MSLSGRILVGLMAGIVTGLFFGDLVADLKVVGDIFVRLLQITVLPYIVASLISGIGRMNMESARQLALRGTAVLLFIWALALVLIVAATFAFPDIDAASFFGSAAPVEAPSPNLYDLYLPANIFYSLTNNFV
;
A
#
# COMPACT_ATOMS: atom_id res chain seq x y z
N MET A 1 -16.98 1.34 -25.80
CA MET A 1 -16.33 1.88 -24.58
C MET A 1 -15.28 0.88 -24.09
N SER A 2 -14.05 1.33 -23.88
CA SER A 2 -12.96 0.49 -23.34
C SER A 2 -13.23 0.11 -21.88
N LEU A 3 -12.57 -0.94 -21.38
CA LEU A 3 -12.64 -1.34 -19.98
C LEU A 3 -12.23 -0.20 -19.04
N SER A 4 -11.13 0.49 -19.35
CA SER A 4 -10.67 1.66 -18.60
C SER A 4 -11.72 2.78 -18.56
N GLY A 5 -12.39 3.03 -19.68
CA GLY A 5 -13.49 3.99 -19.72
C GLY A 5 -14.65 3.60 -18.81
N ARG A 6 -15.00 2.31 -18.76
CA ARG A 6 -16.06 1.82 -17.86
C ARG A 6 -15.68 1.97 -16.39
N ILE A 7 -14.42 1.72 -16.04
CA ILE A 7 -13.91 1.91 -14.67
C ILE A 7 -13.98 3.38 -14.27
N LEU A 8 -13.54 4.29 -15.14
CA LEU A 8 -13.60 5.73 -14.86
C LEU A 8 -15.04 6.22 -14.69
N VAL A 9 -15.97 5.78 -15.55
CA VAL A 9 -17.38 6.13 -15.39
C VAL A 9 -17.96 5.56 -14.11
N GLY A 10 -17.61 4.33 -13.74
CA GLY A 10 -18.02 3.73 -12.46
C GLY A 10 -17.48 4.48 -11.25
N LEU A 11 -16.22 4.92 -11.28
CA LEU A 11 -15.60 5.74 -10.24
C LEU A 11 -16.35 7.07 -10.08
N MET A 12 -16.57 7.79 -11.19
CA MET A 12 -17.27 9.08 -11.16
C MET A 12 -18.70 8.92 -10.67
N ALA A 13 -19.42 7.89 -11.12
CA ALA A 13 -20.77 7.59 -10.65
C ALA A 13 -20.77 7.27 -9.15
N GLY A 14 -19.80 6.50 -8.65
CA GLY A 14 -19.64 6.20 -7.22
C GLY A 14 -19.39 7.45 -6.38
N ILE A 15 -18.52 8.36 -6.83
CA ILE A 15 -18.27 9.64 -6.16
C ILE A 15 -19.54 10.49 -6.09
N VAL A 16 -20.22 10.69 -7.22
CA VAL A 16 -21.45 11.48 -7.28
C VAL A 16 -22.52 10.87 -6.39
N THR A 17 -22.72 9.56 -6.47
CA THR A 17 -23.77 8.87 -5.68
C THR A 17 -23.45 8.95 -4.18
N GLY A 18 -22.19 8.75 -3.77
CA GLY A 18 -21.78 8.87 -2.37
C GLY A 18 -21.94 10.29 -1.82
N LEU A 19 -21.64 11.32 -2.61
CA LEU A 19 -21.77 12.72 -2.20
C LEU A 19 -23.23 13.14 -1.97
N PHE A 20 -24.16 12.70 -2.82
CA PHE A 20 -25.57 13.12 -2.77
C PHE A 20 -26.48 12.19 -1.94
N PHE A 21 -26.17 10.89 -1.87
CA PHE A 21 -27.05 9.88 -1.27
C PHE A 21 -26.44 9.13 -0.09
N GLY A 22 -25.17 9.41 0.30
CA GLY A 22 -24.47 8.94 1.51
C GLY A 22 -25.10 7.75 2.25
N ASP A 23 -25.82 8.04 3.34
CA ASP A 23 -26.41 7.03 4.23
C ASP A 23 -27.40 6.08 3.52
N LEU A 24 -28.12 6.56 2.49
CA LEU A 24 -29.06 5.75 1.71
C LEU A 24 -28.36 4.67 0.87
N VAL A 25 -27.07 4.86 0.57
CA VAL A 25 -26.27 3.92 -0.23
C VAL A 25 -25.19 3.22 0.60
N ALA A 26 -25.24 3.33 1.94
CA ALA A 26 -24.25 2.72 2.83
C ALA A 26 -24.12 1.20 2.64
N ASP A 27 -25.23 0.51 2.36
CA ASP A 27 -25.24 -0.94 2.11
C ASP A 27 -24.43 -1.35 0.87
N LEU A 28 -24.22 -0.44 -0.08
CA LEU A 28 -23.38 -0.68 -1.26
C LEU A 28 -21.91 -0.94 -0.90
N LYS A 29 -21.48 -0.51 0.31
CA LYS A 29 -20.15 -0.82 0.86
C LYS A 29 -19.85 -2.32 0.85
N VAL A 30 -20.85 -3.17 1.10
CA VAL A 30 -20.67 -4.62 1.12
C VAL A 30 -20.11 -5.13 -0.22
N VAL A 31 -20.60 -4.60 -1.35
CA VAL A 31 -20.12 -4.97 -2.69
C VAL A 31 -18.67 -4.51 -2.88
N GLY A 32 -18.34 -3.30 -2.43
CA GLY A 32 -16.96 -2.78 -2.44
C GLY A 32 -16.00 -3.62 -1.60
N ASP A 33 -16.41 -4.00 -0.39
CA ASP A 33 -15.63 -4.84 0.51
C ASP A 33 -15.39 -6.23 -0.09
N ILE A 34 -16.41 -6.83 -0.73
CA ILE A 34 -16.27 -8.11 -1.45
C ILE A 34 -15.26 -7.96 -2.59
N PHE A 35 -15.37 -6.90 -3.40
CA PHE A 35 -14.44 -6.65 -4.50
C PHE A 35 -13.00 -6.53 -4.01
N VAL A 36 -12.76 -5.75 -2.95
CA VAL A 36 -11.43 -5.59 -2.34
C VAL A 36 -10.90 -6.92 -1.79
N ARG A 37 -11.74 -7.70 -1.09
CA ARG A 37 -11.35 -9.03 -0.57
C ARG A 37 -10.97 -10.01 -1.68
N LEU A 38 -11.73 -10.01 -2.78
CA LEU A 38 -11.43 -10.82 -3.95
C LEU A 38 -10.09 -10.43 -4.61
N LEU A 39 -9.73 -9.15 -4.59
CA LEU A 39 -8.40 -8.73 -5.03
C LEU A 39 -7.32 -9.19 -4.04
N GLN A 40 -7.52 -8.98 -2.74
CA GLN A 40 -6.53 -9.25 -1.69
C GLN A 40 -6.14 -10.73 -1.57
N ILE A 41 -7.07 -11.68 -1.72
CA ILE A 41 -6.78 -13.12 -1.60
C ILE A 41 -5.74 -13.60 -2.63
N THR A 42 -5.65 -12.92 -3.78
CA THR A 42 -4.72 -13.29 -4.86
C THR A 42 -3.33 -12.68 -4.69
N VAL A 43 -3.19 -11.64 -3.86
CA VAL A 43 -1.94 -10.87 -3.73
C VAL A 43 -0.83 -11.74 -3.14
N LEU A 44 -1.07 -12.37 -2.00
CA LEU A 44 -0.03 -13.14 -1.30
C LEU A 44 0.47 -14.35 -2.12
N PRO A 45 -0.40 -15.21 -2.69
CA PRO A 45 0.05 -16.31 -3.55
C PRO A 45 0.83 -15.81 -4.77
N TYR A 46 0.38 -14.70 -5.36
CA TYR A 46 1.05 -14.09 -6.50
C TYR A 46 2.45 -13.59 -6.15
N ILE A 47 2.61 -12.88 -5.03
CA ILE A 47 3.93 -12.39 -4.57
C ILE A 47 4.90 -13.56 -4.43
N VAL A 48 4.53 -14.61 -3.70
CA VAL A 48 5.40 -15.78 -3.49
C VAL A 48 5.80 -16.45 -4.80
N ALA A 49 4.83 -16.74 -5.66
CA ALA A 49 5.10 -17.37 -6.96
C ALA A 49 5.94 -16.47 -7.88
N SER A 50 5.66 -15.16 -7.89
CA SER A 50 6.39 -14.18 -8.70
C SER A 50 7.83 -14.02 -8.23
N LEU A 51 8.08 -14.01 -6.92
CA LEU A 51 9.43 -13.90 -6.35
C LEU A 51 10.24 -15.17 -6.60
N ILE A 52 9.69 -16.36 -6.31
CA ILE A 52 10.38 -17.63 -6.57
C ILE A 52 10.70 -17.77 -8.06
N SER A 53 9.73 -17.50 -8.92
CA SER A 53 9.92 -17.64 -10.36
C SER A 53 10.82 -16.54 -10.94
N GLY A 54 10.72 -15.31 -10.44
CA GLY A 54 11.50 -14.15 -10.85
C GLY A 54 12.96 -14.34 -10.48
N ILE A 55 13.25 -14.52 -9.20
CA ILE A 55 14.61 -14.67 -8.67
C ILE A 55 15.23 -15.99 -9.15
N GLY A 56 14.47 -17.09 -9.15
CA GLY A 56 14.98 -18.41 -9.50
C GLY A 56 15.46 -18.55 -10.96
N ARG A 57 15.04 -17.66 -11.87
CA ARG A 57 15.50 -17.63 -13.26
C ARG A 57 16.69 -16.68 -13.51
N MET A 58 17.10 -15.91 -12.51
CA MET A 58 18.14 -14.89 -12.68
C MET A 58 19.54 -15.47 -12.52
N ASN A 59 20.47 -15.07 -13.40
CA ASN A 59 21.89 -15.27 -13.19
C ASN A 59 22.45 -14.23 -12.19
N MET A 60 23.62 -14.52 -11.61
CA MET A 60 24.24 -13.67 -10.58
C MET A 60 24.48 -12.23 -11.05
N GLU A 61 24.85 -12.05 -12.32
CA GLU A 61 25.10 -10.72 -12.90
C GLU A 61 23.80 -9.90 -12.98
N SER A 62 22.72 -10.49 -13.48
CA SER A 62 21.41 -9.84 -13.58
C SER A 62 20.84 -9.54 -12.19
N ALA A 63 21.03 -10.46 -11.23
CA ALA A 63 20.61 -10.25 -9.85
C ALA A 63 21.34 -9.05 -9.22
N ARG A 64 22.66 -8.93 -9.43
CA ARG A 64 23.44 -7.78 -8.95
C ARG A 64 23.01 -6.48 -9.60
N GLN A 65 22.77 -6.49 -10.92
CA GLN A 65 22.28 -5.30 -11.62
C GLN A 65 20.88 -4.88 -11.14
N LEU A 66 19.97 -5.83 -10.91
CA LEU A 66 18.64 -5.57 -10.35
C LEU A 66 18.74 -5.00 -8.94
N ALA A 67 19.58 -5.57 -8.07
CA ALA A 67 19.79 -5.07 -6.73
C ALA A 67 20.30 -3.62 -6.75
N LEU A 68 21.35 -3.32 -7.52
CA LEU A 68 21.92 -1.98 -7.56
C LEU A 68 20.97 -0.96 -8.19
N ARG A 69 20.46 -1.24 -9.40
CA ARG A 69 19.60 -0.29 -10.13
C ARG A 69 18.22 -0.19 -9.50
N GLY A 70 17.64 -1.30 -9.08
CA GLY A 70 16.34 -1.35 -8.40
C GLY A 70 16.37 -0.57 -7.09
N THR A 71 17.36 -0.82 -6.23
CA THR A 71 17.52 -0.04 -4.99
C THR A 71 17.80 1.43 -5.28
N ALA A 72 18.64 1.77 -6.27
CA ALA A 72 18.90 3.17 -6.61
C ALA A 72 17.63 3.92 -7.08
N VAL A 73 16.83 3.30 -7.96
CA VAL A 73 15.55 3.87 -8.43
C VAL A 73 14.57 4.02 -7.27
N LEU A 74 14.47 3.02 -6.40
CA LEU A 74 13.58 3.06 -5.24
C LEU A 74 13.97 4.20 -4.28
N LEU A 75 15.26 4.31 -3.95
CA LEU A 75 15.79 5.39 -3.10
C LEU A 75 15.57 6.76 -3.73
N PHE A 76 15.72 6.89 -5.05
CA PHE A 76 15.45 8.14 -5.74
C PHE A 76 13.97 8.54 -5.66
N ILE A 77 13.05 7.60 -5.89
CA ILE A 77 11.60 7.86 -5.77
C ILE A 77 11.23 8.21 -4.33
N TRP A 78 11.80 7.53 -3.34
CA TRP A 78 11.62 7.85 -1.92
C TRP A 78 12.13 9.24 -1.57
N ALA A 79 13.34 9.58 -2.02
CA ALA A 79 13.90 10.91 -1.80
C ALA A 79 13.00 12.00 -2.42
N LEU A 80 12.51 11.78 -3.64
CA LEU A 80 11.57 12.70 -4.29
C LEU A 80 10.27 12.84 -3.50
N ALA A 81 9.68 11.73 -3.04
CA ALA A 81 8.45 11.76 -2.24
C ALA A 81 8.65 12.52 -0.93
N LEU A 82 9.77 12.29 -0.22
CA LEU A 82 10.10 13.00 1.01
C LEU A 82 10.30 14.50 0.77
N VAL A 83 11.00 14.87 -0.30
CA VAL A 83 11.18 16.28 -0.71
C VAL A 83 9.82 16.92 -0.99
N LEU A 84 8.91 16.23 -1.68
CA LEU A 84 7.56 16.75 -1.93
C LEU A 84 6.75 16.93 -0.65
N ILE A 85 6.85 16.00 0.31
CA ILE A 85 6.18 16.12 1.61
C ILE A 85 6.71 17.36 2.36
N VAL A 86 8.03 17.53 2.42
CA VAL A 86 8.66 18.69 3.06
C VAL A 86 8.31 19.99 2.32
N ALA A 87 8.29 19.98 0.98
CA ALA A 87 7.87 21.14 0.20
C ALA A 87 6.40 21.49 0.44
N ALA A 88 5.52 20.48 0.57
CA ALA A 88 4.12 20.68 0.88
C ALA A 88 3.93 21.35 2.25
N THR A 89 4.72 20.97 3.27
CA THR A 89 4.64 21.64 4.58
C THR A 89 5.01 23.12 4.53
N PHE A 90 5.85 23.55 3.56
CA PHE A 90 6.14 24.97 3.35
C PHE A 90 5.09 25.70 2.49
N ALA A 91 4.32 24.96 1.69
CA ALA A 91 3.30 25.52 0.81
C ALA A 91 1.99 25.84 1.55
N PHE A 92 1.71 25.15 2.64
CA PHE A 92 0.56 25.43 3.50
C PHE A 92 0.96 26.35 4.66
N PRO A 93 0.22 27.44 4.93
CA PRO A 93 0.47 28.28 6.09
C PRO A 93 0.16 27.52 7.38
N ASP A 94 0.79 27.91 8.49
CA ASP A 94 0.48 27.38 9.83
C ASP A 94 -0.99 27.67 10.15
N ILE A 95 -1.85 26.67 9.95
CA ILE A 95 -3.26 26.75 10.32
C ILE A 95 -3.31 26.38 11.79
N ASP A 96 -3.75 27.30 12.66
CA ASP A 96 -4.03 27.03 14.07
C ASP A 96 -5.23 26.06 14.17
N ALA A 97 -4.98 24.78 13.94
CA ALA A 97 -5.93 23.73 14.19
C ALA A 97 -6.07 23.60 15.71
N ALA A 98 -7.30 23.79 16.21
CA ALA A 98 -7.65 23.59 17.60
C ALA A 98 -7.23 22.18 18.05
N SER A 99 -6.07 22.06 18.71
CA SER A 99 -5.46 20.79 19.15
C SER A 99 -6.22 20.09 20.28
N PHE A 100 -7.39 20.61 20.64
CA PHE A 100 -8.26 20.12 21.70
C PHE A 100 -8.84 18.72 21.43
N PHE A 101 -8.84 18.25 20.18
CA PHE A 101 -9.26 16.91 19.79
C PHE A 101 -8.10 16.00 19.35
N GLY A 102 -6.85 16.36 19.69
CA GLY A 102 -5.69 15.50 19.45
C GLY A 102 -5.88 14.15 20.14
N SER A 103 -5.84 13.07 19.35
CA SER A 103 -5.95 11.70 19.84
C SER A 103 -4.97 11.46 20.99
N ALA A 104 -5.42 10.71 22.01
CA ALA A 104 -4.59 10.25 23.12
C ALA A 104 -3.22 9.77 22.61
N ALA A 105 -2.16 10.08 23.37
CA ALA A 105 -0.77 9.76 23.02
C ALA A 105 -0.69 8.36 22.38
N PRO A 106 -0.01 8.21 21.21
CA PRO A 106 0.12 6.94 20.55
C PRO A 106 0.58 5.88 21.55
N VAL A 107 -0.19 4.81 21.70
CA VAL A 107 0.24 3.64 22.48
C VAL A 107 1.56 3.19 21.86
N GLU A 108 2.63 3.21 22.67
CA GLU A 108 3.97 2.86 22.23
C GLU A 108 3.95 1.41 21.75
N ALA A 109 3.95 1.24 20.42
CA ALA A 109 3.95 -0.08 19.83
C ALA A 109 5.27 -0.77 20.19
N PRO A 110 5.25 -2.04 20.64
CA PRO A 110 6.47 -2.76 20.95
C PRO A 110 7.39 -2.74 19.72
N SER A 111 8.67 -2.44 19.95
CA SER A 111 9.68 -2.39 18.90
C SER A 111 9.71 -3.73 18.14
N PRO A 112 9.49 -3.75 16.82
CA PRO A 112 9.47 -5.00 16.07
C PRO A 112 10.84 -5.67 16.12
N ASN A 113 10.88 -6.97 16.41
CA ASN A 113 12.10 -7.75 16.31
C ASN A 113 12.47 -7.93 14.83
N LEU A 114 13.43 -7.12 14.36
CA LEU A 114 13.87 -7.14 12.96
C LEU A 114 14.46 -8.49 12.54
N TYR A 115 15.09 -9.23 13.46
CA TYR A 115 15.65 -10.54 13.15
C TYR A 115 14.55 -11.53 12.78
N ASP A 116 13.47 -11.58 13.55
CA ASP A 116 12.34 -12.48 13.29
C ASP A 116 11.56 -12.05 12.02
N LEU A 117 11.53 -10.76 11.73
CA LEU A 117 10.87 -10.21 10.53
C LEU A 117 11.61 -10.58 9.24
N TYR A 118 12.94 -10.46 9.22
CA TYR A 118 13.75 -10.70 8.01
C TYR A 118 14.26 -12.14 7.88
N LEU A 119 14.41 -12.88 8.98
CA LEU A 119 14.90 -14.26 9.00
C LEU A 119 13.88 -15.18 9.66
N PRO A 120 12.76 -15.48 8.97
CA PRO A 120 11.70 -16.26 9.58
C PRO A 120 12.13 -17.71 9.81
N ALA A 121 11.90 -18.22 11.02
CA ALA A 121 12.11 -19.63 11.35
C ALA A 121 11.10 -20.55 10.61
N ASN A 122 9.97 -20.01 10.14
CA ASN A 122 8.92 -20.74 9.44
C ASN A 122 8.25 -19.87 8.38
N ILE A 123 8.42 -20.23 7.10
CA ILE A 123 7.83 -19.52 5.97
C ILE A 123 6.29 -19.49 6.01
N PHE A 124 5.63 -20.57 6.44
CA PHE A 124 4.17 -20.61 6.51
C PHE A 124 3.63 -19.67 7.58
N TYR A 125 4.36 -19.51 8.69
CA TYR A 125 4.02 -18.53 9.71
C TYR A 125 4.10 -17.11 9.15
N SER A 126 5.17 -16.77 8.41
CA SER A 126 5.28 -15.46 7.76
C SER A 126 4.19 -15.21 6.73
N LEU A 127 3.84 -16.22 5.93
CA LEU A 127 2.76 -16.11 4.95
C LEU A 127 1.40 -15.90 5.61
N THR A 128 1.09 -16.62 6.68
CA THR A 128 -0.21 -16.51 7.37
C THR A 128 -0.37 -15.17 8.08
N ASN A 129 0.73 -14.61 8.60
CA ASN A 129 0.74 -13.34 9.32
C ASN A 129 1.14 -12.14 8.45
N ASN A 130 1.24 -12.33 7.12
CA ASN A 130 1.57 -11.27 6.16
C ASN A 130 2.93 -10.58 6.43
N PHE A 131 3.93 -11.33 6.87
CA PHE A 131 5.32 -10.89 7.06
C PHE A 131 6.17 -11.16 5.80
N VAL A 132 5.64 -10.86 4.61
CA VAL A 132 6.31 -11.08 3.30
C VAL A 132 6.98 -9.80 2.80
#